data_AF-A0A2A5V130-F1
#
_entry.id   AF-A0A2A5V130-F1
#
_cell.length_a   1.000
_cell.length_b   1.000
_cell.length_c   1.000
_cell.angle_alpha   90.00
_cell.angle_beta   90.00
_cell.angle_gamma   90.00
#
_symmetry.space_group_name_H-M   'P 1'
#
loop_
_entity.id
_entity.type
_entity.pdbx_description
1 polymer ?
#
loop_
_entity_poly.entity_id
_entity_poly.type
_entity_poly.pdbx_seq_one_letter_code
_entity_poly.pdbx_strand_id
1 'polypeptide(L)' 'TKEMLKNLTSDAFEKDIFGAPTFVVNNKIFWGQDRLEYALDEYNS' A
#
# COMPACT_ATOMS: atom_id res chain seq x y z
N THR A 1 -13.37 -10.35 11.94
CA THR A 1 -13.68 -11.77 11.67
C THR A 1 -12.89 -12.25 10.45
N LYS A 2 -12.84 -13.56 10.17
CA LYS A 2 -12.16 -14.12 8.98
C LYS A 2 -12.64 -13.47 7.67
N GLU A 3 -13.94 -13.16 7.58
CA GLU A 3 -14.52 -12.49 6.42
C GLU A 3 -13.97 -11.08 6.21
N MET A 4 -13.82 -10.30 7.28
CA MET A 4 -13.23 -8.96 7.20
C MET A 4 -11.79 -8.99 6.68
N LEU A 5 -10.99 -9.99 7.07
CA LEU A 5 -9.62 -10.15 6.54
C LEU A 5 -9.61 -10.45 5.04
N LYS A 6 -10.51 -11.34 4.57
CA LYS A 6 -10.63 -11.63 3.13
C LYS A 6 -11.01 -10.38 2.35
N ASN A 7 -11.99 -9.61 2.83
CA ASN A 7 -12.43 -8.40 2.17
C ASN A 7 -11.29 -7.39 2.07
N LEU A 8 -10.55 -7.15 3.15
CA LEU A 8 -9.38 -6.25 3.13
C LEU A 8 -8.30 -6.71 2.15
N THR A 9 -8.04 -8.01 2.04
CA THR A 9 -7.08 -8.55 1.08
C THR A 9 -7.57 -8.40 -0.37
N SER A 10 -8.86 -8.64 -0.62
CA SER A 10 -9.48 -8.41 -1.94
C SER A 10 -9.41 -6.93 -2.33
N ASP A 11 -9.77 -6.02 -1.42
CA ASP A 11 -9.71 -4.57 -1.63
C ASP A 11 -8.29 -4.10 -1.92
N ALA A 12 -7.28 -4.69 -1.27
CA ALA A 12 -5.88 -4.39 -1.54
C ALA A 12 -5.47 -4.87 -2.94
N PHE A 13 -5.87 -6.09 -3.32
CA PHE A 13 -5.61 -6.64 -4.65
C PHE A 13 -6.25 -5.81 -5.77
N GLU A 14 -7.48 -5.32 -5.58
CA GLU A 14 -8.16 -4.42 -6.53
C GLU A 14 -7.46 -3.07 -6.69
N LYS A 15 -6.62 -2.67 -5.72
CA LYS A 15 -5.79 -1.45 -5.75
C LYS A 15 -4.38 -1.70 -6.27
N ASP A 16 -4.17 -2.79 -7.00
CA ASP A 16 -2.87 -3.24 -7.53
C ASP A 16 -1.80 -3.48 -6.44
N ILE A 17 -2.21 -3.69 -5.19
CA ILE A 17 -1.29 -4.03 -4.08
C ILE A 17 -1.10 -5.54 -4.07
N PHE A 18 0.10 -5.99 -4.41
CA PHE A 18 0.43 -7.42 -4.55
C PHE A 18 1.34 -7.97 -3.44
N GLY A 19 1.87 -7.12 -2.56
CA GLY A 19 2.84 -7.52 -1.54
C GLY A 19 2.90 -6.60 -0.34
N ALA A 20 3.81 -6.92 0.59
CA ALA A 20 4.07 -6.14 1.79
C ALA A 20 5.58 -6.00 2.02
N PRO A 21 6.06 -4.87 2.58
CA PRO A 21 5.32 -3.64 2.88
C PRO A 21 5.02 -2.83 1.60
N THR A 22 3.82 -2.27 1.51
CA THR A 22 3.39 -1.36 0.44
C THR A 22 2.78 -0.11 1.06
N PHE A 23 3.15 1.06 0.55
CA PHE A 23 2.65 2.36 0.98
C PHE A 23 1.94 3.03 -0.19
N VAL A 24 0.81 3.68 0.09
CA VAL A 24 0.07 4.44 -0.93
C VAL A 24 0.00 5.89 -0.47
N VAL A 25 0.59 6.79 -1.25
CA VAL A 25 0.67 8.24 -0.97
C VAL A 25 0.33 8.98 -2.25
N ASN A 26 -0.58 9.96 -2.20
CA ASN A 26 -0.99 10.76 -3.37
C ASN A 26 -1.37 9.91 -4.60
N ASN A 27 -2.12 8.82 -4.39
CA ASN A 27 -2.49 7.85 -5.44
C ASN A 27 -1.30 7.14 -6.13
N LYS A 28 -0.08 7.25 -5.57
CA LYS A 28 1.10 6.50 -6.01
C LYS A 28 1.37 5.33 -5.07
N ILE A 29 1.85 4.22 -5.63
CA ILE A 29 2.16 2.99 -4.92
C ILE A 29 3.68 2.87 -4.75
N PHE A 30 4.13 2.67 -3.51
CA PHE A 30 5.54 2.47 -3.13
C PHE A 30 5.69 1.08 -2.52
N TRP A 31 6.50 0.22 -3.16
CA TRP A 31 6.68 -1.17 -2.74
C TRP A 31 8.08 -1.41 -2.17
N GLY A 32 8.15 -2.02 -0.99
CA GLY A 32 9.40 -2.35 -0.28
C GLY A 32 9.79 -1.35 0.81
N GLN A 33 10.59 -1.80 1.76
CA GLN A 33 11.06 -0.99 2.89
C GLN A 33 11.91 0.21 2.42
N ASP A 34 12.76 0.01 1.43
CA ASP A 34 13.64 1.04 0.86
C ASP A 34 12.86 2.18 0.17
N ARG A 35 11.56 1.98 -0.06
CA ARG A 35 10.66 2.97 -0.68
C ARG A 35 9.87 3.80 0.32
N LEU A 36 10.07 3.57 1.63
CA LEU A 36 9.44 4.37 2.67
C LEU A 36 9.89 5.83 2.63
N GLU A 37 11.19 6.10 2.45
CA GLU A 37 11.72 7.47 2.35
C GLU A 37 11.07 8.23 1.19
N TYR A 38 10.96 7.60 0.02
CA TYR A 38 10.30 8.18 -1.15
C TYR A 38 8.81 8.46 -0.91
N ALA A 39 8.12 7.58 -0.17
CA ALA A 39 6.72 7.79 0.19
C ALA A 39 6.54 8.99 1.14
N LEU A 40 7.50 9.21 2.05
CA LEU A 40 7.52 10.36 2.95
C LEU A 40 7.82 11.66 2.20
N ASP A 41 8.78 11.64 1.27
CA ASP A 41 9.09 12.80 0.42
C ASP A 41 7.88 13.22 -0.42
N GLU A 42 7.16 12.24 -1.00
CA GLU A 42 5.91 12.48 -1.74
C GLU A 42 4.80 13.04 -0.83
N TYR A 43 4.70 12.57 0.42
CA TYR A 43 3.71 13.06 1.38
C TYR A 43 3.96 14.52 1.80
N ASN A 44 5.23 14.92 1.88
CA ASN A 44 5.63 16.26 2.28
C ASN A 44 5.63 17.29 1.12
N SER A 45 5.36 16.84 -0.11
CA SER A 45 5.30 17.67 -1.32
C SER A 45 3.90 18.25 -1.54
#